data_AF-A0A9E4ED06-F1
#
_entry.id   AF-A0A9E4ED06-F1
#
_cell.length_a   1.000
_cell.length_b   1.000
_cell.length_c   1.000
_cell.angle_alpha   90.00
_cell.angle_beta   90.00
_cell.angle_gamma   90.00
#
_symmetry.space_group_name_H-M   'P 1'
#
loop_
_entity.id
_entity.type
_entity.pdbx_description
1 polymer ?
#
loop_
_entity_poly.entity_id
_entity_poly.type
_entity_poly.pdbx_seq_one_letter_code
_entity_poly.pdbx_strand_id
1 'polypeptide(L)'
;MKIKLMSLSPFLAFLMAGLIFSSPFVSLAQQNLVQAKAIAAAERDAADHVNKSVWLWAGCLGNIVVWAIASAYEPNPPAVALLGKSPEYVAVYTDAYRAEVRKIRTSGVKLGCAAWAAACCLVYGLPSVVGLLGSQ
;
A
#
# COMPACT_ATOMS: atom_id res chain seq x y z
N MET A 1 23.82 -34.96 -53.83
CA MET A 1 23.54 -35.20 -52.39
C MET A 1 22.50 -34.19 -51.91
N LYS A 2 21.19 -34.48 -52.13
CA LYS A 2 20.06 -33.58 -51.84
C LYS A 2 19.45 -33.92 -50.48
N ILE A 3 20.25 -33.79 -49.43
CA ILE A 3 19.82 -34.16 -48.08
C ILE A 3 19.54 -32.85 -47.33
N LYS A 4 18.36 -32.76 -46.70
CA LYS A 4 18.01 -31.89 -45.56
C LYS A 4 17.47 -30.47 -45.73
N LEU A 5 17.24 -29.90 -46.92
CA LEU A 5 16.55 -28.59 -46.97
C LEU A 5 15.03 -28.69 -46.73
N MET A 6 14.40 -29.79 -47.16
CA MET A 6 12.93 -29.95 -47.18
C MET A 6 12.33 -30.46 -45.85
N SER A 7 13.13 -31.10 -44.99
CA SER A 7 12.73 -31.59 -43.64
C SER A 7 13.05 -30.58 -42.52
N LEU A 8 13.81 -29.52 -42.81
CA LEU A 8 14.19 -28.49 -41.84
C LEU A 8 13.02 -27.54 -41.52
N SER A 9 12.18 -27.25 -42.52
CA SER A 9 11.02 -26.34 -42.42
C SER A 9 9.97 -26.78 -41.38
N PRO A 10 9.43 -28.02 -41.41
CA PRO A 10 8.44 -28.44 -40.41
C PRO A 10 9.04 -28.50 -39.00
N PHE A 11 10.31 -28.91 -38.87
CA PHE A 11 11.00 -28.94 -37.58
C PHE A 11 11.16 -27.53 -36.99
N LEU A 12 11.57 -26.56 -37.80
CA LEU A 12 11.61 -25.14 -37.42
C LEU A 12 10.23 -24.62 -37.03
N ALA A 13 9.17 -24.96 -37.78
CA ALA A 13 7.81 -24.53 -37.48
C ALA A 13 7.31 -25.06 -36.12
N PHE A 14 7.57 -26.34 -35.81
CA PHE A 14 7.26 -26.92 -34.50
C PHE A 14 8.02 -26.22 -33.36
N LEU A 15 9.29 -25.88 -33.58
CA LEU A 15 10.13 -25.18 -32.60
C LEU A 15 9.61 -23.75 -32.33
N MET A 16 9.25 -23.02 -33.38
CA MET A 16 8.65 -21.68 -33.27
C MET A 16 7.26 -21.71 -32.61
N ALA A 17 6.43 -22.71 -32.93
CA ALA A 17 5.13 -22.90 -32.28
C ALA A 17 5.29 -23.19 -30.79
N GLY A 18 6.28 -24.01 -30.40
CA GLY A 18 6.61 -24.26 -29.00
C GLY A 18 7.11 -23.02 -28.25
N LEU A 19 7.90 -22.17 -28.92
CA LEU A 19 8.37 -20.89 -28.35
C LEU A 19 7.22 -19.89 -28.15
N ILE A 20 6.29 -19.81 -29.10
CA ILE A 20 5.11 -18.93 -28.97
C ILE A 20 4.18 -19.46 -27.87
N PHE A 21 3.98 -20.78 -27.80
CA PHE A 21 3.17 -21.41 -26.76
C PHE A 21 3.77 -21.24 -25.35
N SER A 22 5.09 -21.13 -25.23
CA SER A 22 5.77 -20.90 -23.94
C SER A 22 5.87 -19.43 -23.52
N SER A 23 5.70 -18.48 -24.44
CA SER A 23 5.74 -17.04 -24.16
C SER A 23 4.79 -16.52 -23.06
N PRO A 24 3.52 -16.97 -22.92
CA PRO A 24 2.66 -16.49 -21.83
C PRO A 24 3.18 -16.88 -20.45
N PHE A 25 3.86 -18.01 -20.32
CA PHE A 25 4.41 -18.48 -19.04
C PHE A 25 5.57 -17.62 -18.55
N VAL A 26 6.43 -17.17 -19.47
CA VAL A 26 7.54 -16.24 -19.15
C VAL A 26 7.00 -14.86 -18.75
N SER A 27 5.97 -14.38 -19.45
CA SER A 27 5.32 -13.11 -19.13
C SER A 27 4.66 -13.13 -17.74
N LEU A 28 3.95 -14.21 -17.40
CA LEU A 28 3.29 -14.35 -16.11
C LEU A 28 4.27 -14.37 -14.92
N ALA A 29 5.40 -15.07 -15.06
CA ALA A 29 6.44 -15.08 -14.04
C ALA A 29 7.05 -13.68 -13.84
N GLN A 30 7.28 -12.96 -14.93
CA GLN A 30 7.80 -11.60 -14.88
C GLN A 30 6.80 -10.62 -14.24
N GLN A 31 5.50 -10.75 -14.55
CA GLN A 31 4.46 -9.91 -13.96
C GLN A 31 4.37 -10.08 -12.43
N ASN A 32 4.42 -11.32 -11.92
CA ASN A 32 4.41 -11.57 -10.48
C ASN A 32 5.62 -10.93 -9.78
N LEU A 33 6.81 -11.01 -10.38
CA LEU A 33 8.01 -10.40 -9.83
C LEU A 33 7.94 -8.87 -9.82
N VAL A 34 7.46 -8.27 -10.92
CA VAL A 34 7.25 -6.82 -11.03
C VAL A 34 6.24 -6.34 -9.98
N GLN A 35 5.15 -7.07 -9.78
CA GLN A 35 4.12 -6.75 -8.79
C GLN A 35 4.68 -6.82 -7.35
N ALA A 36 5.35 -7.92 -6.99
CA ALA A 36 5.92 -8.09 -5.65
C ALA A 36 6.95 -7.00 -5.34
N LYS A 37 7.81 -6.65 -6.31
CA LYS A 37 8.80 -5.59 -6.16
C LYS A 37 8.16 -4.21 -6.01
N ALA A 38 7.12 -3.92 -6.80
CA ALA A 38 6.38 -2.65 -6.73
C ALA A 38 5.72 -2.48 -5.35
N ILE A 39 5.07 -3.52 -4.82
CA ILE A 39 4.42 -3.48 -3.51
C ILE A 39 5.46 -3.28 -2.40
N ALA A 40 6.53 -4.07 -2.38
CA ALA A 40 7.56 -3.96 -1.34
C ALA A 40 8.25 -2.59 -1.35
N ALA A 41 8.50 -2.01 -2.52
CA ALA A 41 9.03 -0.65 -2.63
C ALA A 41 8.01 0.39 -2.14
N ALA A 42 6.75 0.27 -2.54
CA ALA A 42 5.68 1.19 -2.13
C ALA A 42 5.46 1.19 -0.62
N GLU A 43 5.46 0.03 0.03
CA GLU A 43 5.33 -0.08 1.49
C GLU A 43 6.51 0.56 2.21
N ARG A 44 7.73 0.36 1.70
CA ARG A 44 8.94 0.94 2.26
C ARG A 44 8.94 2.46 2.16
N ASP A 45 8.63 2.99 0.98
CA ASP A 45 8.58 4.44 0.74
C ASP A 45 7.45 5.08 1.55
N ALA A 46 6.28 4.41 1.66
CA ALA A 46 5.18 4.88 2.49
C ALA A 46 5.57 4.96 3.98
N ALA A 47 6.33 3.98 4.48
CA ALA A 47 6.80 3.98 5.86
C ALA A 47 7.86 5.06 6.13
N ASP A 48 8.70 5.38 5.14
CA ASP A 48 9.74 6.42 5.27
C ASP A 48 9.17 7.84 5.18
N HIS A 49 8.19 8.05 4.29
CA HIS A 49 7.60 9.36 4.06
C HIS A 49 6.46 9.73 5.01
N VAL A 50 5.83 8.76 5.68
CA VAL A 50 4.68 9.02 6.56
C VAL A 50 5.03 8.81 8.02
N ASN A 51 5.19 9.92 8.73
CA ASN A 51 5.43 9.90 10.17
C ASN A 51 4.15 9.55 10.94
N LYS A 52 4.10 8.33 11.50
CA LYS A 52 3.00 7.84 12.37
C LYS A 52 2.68 8.80 13.52
N SER A 53 3.70 9.39 14.14
CA SER A 53 3.54 10.25 15.32
C SER A 53 2.78 11.53 14.99
N VAL A 54 3.01 12.11 13.81
CA VAL A 54 2.27 13.31 13.37
C VAL A 54 0.77 13.00 13.27
N TRP A 55 0.41 11.86 12.70
CA TRP A 55 -1.00 11.45 12.58
C TRP A 55 -1.64 11.06 13.91
N LEU A 56 -0.85 10.56 14.87
CA LEU A 56 -1.28 10.34 16.24
C LEU A 56 -1.65 11.65 16.93
N TRP A 57 -0.74 12.64 16.90
CA TRP A 57 -1.01 13.96 17.48
C TRP A 57 -2.16 14.67 16.79
N ALA A 58 -2.24 14.56 15.46
CA ALA A 58 -3.35 15.11 14.70
C ALA A 58 -4.70 14.48 15.08
N GLY A 59 -4.74 13.18 15.37
CA GLY A 59 -5.95 12.52 15.88
C GLY A 59 -6.30 12.91 17.31
N CYS A 60 -5.30 13.13 18.16
CA CYS A 60 -5.47 13.57 19.54
C CYS A 60 -6.08 14.98 19.62
N LEU A 61 -5.60 15.92 18.81
CA LEU A 61 -6.02 17.32 18.84
C LEU A 61 -7.19 17.63 17.89
N GLY A 62 -7.31 16.89 16.79
CA GLY A 62 -8.17 17.23 15.67
C GLY A 62 -9.48 16.43 15.55
N ASN A 63 -9.70 15.44 16.42
CA ASN A 63 -10.94 14.65 16.47
C ASN A 63 -11.32 14.02 15.11
N ILE A 64 -12.61 13.72 14.91
CA ILE A 64 -13.14 13.06 13.71
C ILE A 64 -12.96 13.87 12.42
N VAL A 65 -12.78 15.20 12.52
CA VAL A 65 -12.57 16.08 11.37
C VAL A 65 -11.23 15.76 10.70
N VAL A 66 -10.18 15.54 11.48
CA VAL A 66 -8.87 15.13 10.93
C VAL A 66 -8.93 13.75 10.30
N TRP A 67 -9.77 12.84 10.82
CA TRP A 67 -9.98 11.54 10.19
C TRP A 67 -10.63 11.67 8.80
N ALA A 68 -11.63 12.55 8.65
CA ALA A 68 -12.27 12.81 7.36
C ALA A 68 -11.32 13.45 6.34
N ILE A 69 -10.48 14.40 6.77
CA ILE A 69 -9.46 15.01 5.90
C ILE A 69 -8.41 13.97 5.49
N ALA A 70 -7.99 13.11 6.43
CA ALA A 70 -7.01 12.07 6.17
C ALA A 70 -7.49 11.01 5.17
N SER A 71 -8.80 10.75 5.12
CA SER A 71 -9.42 9.79 4.19
C SER A 71 -9.74 10.39 2.82
N ALA A 72 -10.09 11.68 2.76
CA ALA A 72 -10.40 12.37 1.51
C ALA A 72 -9.16 12.77 0.70
N TYR A 73 -8.05 13.10 1.37
CA TYR A 73 -6.85 13.59 0.67
C TYR A 73 -5.98 12.44 0.11
N GLU A 74 -5.91 12.36 -1.22
CA GLU A 74 -5.10 11.35 -1.90
C GLU A 74 -3.60 11.55 -1.65
N PRO A 75 -2.88 10.50 -1.21
CA PRO A 75 -1.42 10.55 -1.05
C PRO A 75 -0.74 10.78 -2.40
N ASN A 76 0.14 11.78 -2.46
CA ASN A 76 1.00 11.99 -3.62
C ASN A 76 2.22 11.04 -3.54
N PRO A 77 2.41 10.11 -4.49
CA PRO A 77 3.58 9.23 -4.54
C PRO A 77 4.85 10.01 -4.94
N PRO A 78 6.04 9.61 -4.47
CA PRO A 78 7.28 10.28 -4.82
C PRO A 78 7.61 10.07 -6.31
N ALA A 79 7.79 11.17 -7.06
CA ALA A 79 8.07 11.11 -8.50
C ALA A 79 9.36 10.32 -8.81
N VAL A 80 10.37 10.37 -7.93
CA VAL A 80 11.65 9.66 -8.07
C VAL A 80 11.46 8.14 -8.17
N ALA A 81 10.48 7.58 -7.46
CA ALA A 81 10.20 6.14 -7.50
C ALA A 81 9.58 5.67 -8.82
N LEU A 82 9.01 6.60 -9.59
CA LEU A 82 8.29 6.32 -10.84
C LEU A 82 9.16 6.54 -12.09
N LEU A 83 10.31 7.21 -11.96
CA LEU A 83 11.18 7.52 -13.09
C LEU A 83 11.75 6.24 -13.73
N GLY A 84 11.57 6.11 -15.04
CA GLY A 84 12.10 5.01 -15.84
C GLY A 84 11.47 3.63 -15.55
N LYS A 85 10.29 3.59 -14.92
CA LYS A 85 9.55 2.35 -14.66
C LYS A 85 8.48 2.10 -15.72
N SER A 86 8.13 0.83 -15.91
CA SER A 86 7.06 0.45 -16.84
C SER A 86 5.69 0.89 -16.29
N PRO A 87 4.70 1.16 -17.14
CA PRO A 87 3.38 1.62 -16.70
C PRO A 87 2.68 0.61 -15.78
N GLU A 88 2.96 -0.69 -15.93
CA GLU A 88 2.43 -1.75 -15.05
C GLU A 88 3.01 -1.65 -13.64
N TYR A 89 4.30 -1.35 -13.52
CA TYR A 89 4.94 -1.12 -12.22
C TYR A 89 4.35 0.12 -11.55
N VAL A 90 4.16 1.21 -12.30
CA VAL A 90 3.61 2.47 -11.78
C VAL A 90 2.21 2.27 -11.22
N ALA A 91 1.32 1.60 -11.96
CA ALA A 91 -0.04 1.34 -11.49
C ALA A 91 -0.04 0.59 -10.13
N VAL A 92 0.64 -0.56 -10.08
CA VAL A 92 0.73 -1.39 -8.86
C VAL A 92 1.38 -0.62 -7.70
N TYR A 93 2.48 0.09 -7.97
CA TYR A 93 3.18 0.87 -6.95
C TYR A 93 2.27 1.96 -6.37
N THR A 94 1.59 2.71 -7.24
CA THR A 94 0.75 3.83 -6.79
C THR A 94 -0.43 3.35 -5.94
N ASP A 95 -1.06 2.24 -6.30
CA ASP A 95 -2.17 1.67 -5.53
C ASP A 95 -1.69 1.13 -4.18
N ALA A 96 -0.58 0.39 -4.15
CA ALA A 96 0.02 -0.12 -2.92
C ALA A 96 0.47 1.01 -1.99
N TYR A 97 1.08 2.06 -2.53
CA TYR A 97 1.52 3.23 -1.76
C TYR A 97 0.31 3.95 -1.14
N ARG A 98 -0.74 4.20 -1.92
CA ARG A 98 -1.96 4.86 -1.43
C ARG A 98 -2.62 4.05 -0.33
N ALA A 99 -2.69 2.73 -0.48
CA ALA A 99 -3.26 1.83 0.52
C ALA A 99 -2.48 1.87 1.84
N GLU A 100 -1.14 1.75 1.79
CA GLU A 100 -0.33 1.70 2.99
C GLU A 100 -0.27 3.06 3.71
N VAL A 101 -0.19 4.17 2.96
CA VAL A 101 -0.28 5.51 3.54
C VAL A 101 -1.63 5.70 4.25
N ARG A 102 -2.76 5.33 3.63
CA ARG A 102 -4.08 5.45 4.27
C ARG A 102 -4.14 4.64 5.56
N LYS A 103 -3.60 3.43 5.57
CA LYS A 103 -3.53 2.56 6.76
C LYS A 103 -2.69 3.19 7.87
N ILE A 104 -1.52 3.75 7.55
CA ILE A 104 -0.66 4.45 8.51
C ILE A 104 -1.38 5.67 9.11
N ARG A 105 -1.99 6.51 8.27
CA ARG A 105 -2.73 7.70 8.73
C ARG A 105 -3.91 7.34 9.61
N THR A 106 -4.74 6.41 9.15
CA THR A 106 -5.96 6.04 9.86
C THR A 106 -5.68 5.31 11.17
N SER A 107 -4.65 4.47 11.24
CA SER A 107 -4.24 3.84 12.50
C SER A 107 -3.74 4.86 13.51
N GLY A 108 -2.88 5.81 13.09
CA GLY A 108 -2.41 6.90 13.95
C GLY A 108 -3.56 7.76 14.49
N VAL A 109 -4.45 8.20 13.62
CA VAL A 109 -5.60 9.06 14.00
C VAL A 109 -6.54 8.34 14.96
N LYS A 110 -6.87 7.06 14.70
CA LYS A 110 -7.72 6.26 15.60
C LYS A 110 -7.09 6.13 16.99
N LEU A 111 -5.78 5.85 17.04
CA LEU A 111 -5.07 5.70 18.30
C LEU A 111 -5.04 7.02 19.09
N GLY A 112 -4.76 8.14 18.40
CA GLY A 112 -4.77 9.48 19.00
C GLY A 112 -6.16 9.87 19.55
N CYS A 113 -7.22 9.61 18.78
CA CYS A 113 -8.59 9.89 19.21
C CYS A 113 -9.00 9.04 20.43
N ALA A 114 -8.65 7.76 20.44
CA ALA A 114 -8.93 6.87 21.58
C ALA A 114 -8.16 7.29 22.83
N ALA A 115 -6.89 7.67 22.68
CA ALA A 115 -6.08 8.17 23.79
C ALA A 115 -6.65 9.46 24.39
N TRP A 116 -7.07 10.40 23.54
CA TRP A 116 -7.72 11.64 23.97
C TRP A 116 -9.03 11.37 24.73
N ALA A 117 -9.89 10.52 24.17
CA ALA A 117 -11.14 10.14 24.82
C ALA A 117 -10.91 9.48 26.19
N ALA A 118 -9.93 8.57 26.30
CA ALA A 118 -9.58 7.94 27.57
C ALA A 118 -9.06 8.96 28.59
N ALA A 119 -8.21 9.90 28.17
CA ALA A 119 -7.70 10.97 29.04
C ALA A 119 -8.82 11.87 29.55
N CYS A 120 -9.74 12.31 28.68
CA CYS A 120 -10.92 13.08 29.07
C CYS A 120 -11.81 12.30 30.06
N CYS A 121 -12.07 11.01 29.81
CA CYS A 121 -12.85 10.17 30.73
C CYS A 121 -12.18 10.03 32.11
N LEU A 122 -10.85 9.90 32.17
CA LEU A 122 -10.13 9.84 33.45
C LEU A 122 -10.21 11.16 34.22
N VAL A 123 -10.07 12.30 33.54
CA VAL A 123 -10.07 13.62 34.22
C VAL A 123 -11.47 14.03 34.66
N TYR A 124 -12.48 13.84 33.82
CA TYR A 124 -13.85 14.31 34.08
C TYR A 124 -14.79 13.23 34.64
N GLY A 125 -14.52 11.95 34.39
CA GLY A 125 -15.33 10.83 34.87
C GLY A 125 -15.09 10.47 36.33
N LEU A 126 -13.84 10.53 36.82
CA LEU A 126 -13.48 10.24 38.21
C LEU A 126 -14.19 11.13 39.25
N PRO A 127 -14.21 12.48 39.12
CA PRO A 127 -14.93 13.31 40.08
C PRO A 127 -16.45 13.11 40.04
N SER A 128 -17.00 12.75 38.88
CA SER A 128 -18.44 12.47 38.70
C SER A 128 -18.88 11.17 39.38
N VAL A 129 -18.03 10.13 39.33
CA VAL A 129 -18.31 8.82 39.96
C VAL A 129 -18.04 8.85 41.47
N VAL A 130 -16.99 9.57 41.91
CA VAL A 130 -16.68 9.76 43.34
C VAL A 130 -17.74 10.62 44.04
N GLY A 131 -18.29 11.64 43.37
CA GLY A 131 -19.41 12.43 43.91
C GLY A 131 -20.70 11.63 44.13
N LEU A 132 -20.94 10.57 43.34
CA LEU A 132 -22.08 9.68 43.51
C LEU A 132 -21.88 8.65 44.64
N LEU A 133 -20.66 8.14 44.82
CA LEU A 133 -20.30 7.22 45.91
C LEU A 133 -20.14 7.91 47.27
N GLY A 134 -19.87 9.22 47.31
CA GLY A 134 -19.78 10.02 48.54
C GLY A 134 -21.11 10.57 49.08
N SER A 135 -22.25 10.23 48.45
CA SER A 135 -23.60 10.62 48.91
C SER A 135 -24.45 9.44 49.44
N GLN A 136 -23.83 8.28 49.69
CA GLN A 136 -24.43 7.15 50.41
C GLN A 136 -24.03 7.20 51.89
#